data_AF-A0A2E1DXX6-F1
#
_entry.id   AF-A0A2E1DXX6-F1
#
_cell.length_a   1.000
_cell.length_b   1.000
_cell.length_c   1.000
_cell.angle_alpha   90.00
_cell.angle_beta   90.00
_cell.angle_gamma   90.00
#
_symmetry.space_group_name_H-M   'P 1'
#
loop_
_entity.id
_entity.type
_entity.pdbx_description
1 polymer ?
#
loop_
_entity_poly.entity_id
_entity_poly.type
_entity_poly.pdbx_seq_one_letter_code
_entity_poly.pdbx_strand_id
1 'polypeptide(L)' 'EIISSEFERIPKQMKELSDNKKEEVNILIEKIEEDDDIQNVFHNMN' A
#
# COMPACT_ATOMS: atom_id res chain seq x y z
N GLU A 1 -9.92 -18.08 20.79
CA GLU A 1 -9.03 -18.36 19.65
C GLU A 1 -8.76 -17.05 18.94
N ILE A 2 -7.51 -16.76 18.60
CA ILE A 2 -7.17 -15.52 17.89
C ILE A 2 -7.41 -15.75 16.40
N ILE A 3 -8.20 -14.89 15.76
CA ILE A 3 -8.59 -15.02 14.35
C ILE A 3 -7.44 -14.53 13.42
N SER A 4 -6.69 -13.51 13.83
CA SER A 4 -5.42 -13.08 13.22
C SER A 4 -4.61 -12.20 14.19
N SER A 5 -3.29 -12.11 13.98
CA SER A 5 -2.38 -11.23 14.74
C SER A 5 -1.20 -10.82 13.88
N GLU A 6 -1.26 -9.61 13.33
CA GLU A 6 -0.21 -9.01 12.48
C GLU A 6 0.04 -7.55 12.86
N PHE A 7 1.19 -7.01 12.44
CA PHE A 7 1.53 -5.61 12.64
C PHE A 7 1.22 -4.80 11.38
N GLU A 8 0.28 -3.86 11.49
CA GLU A 8 -0.11 -2.98 10.40
C GLU A 8 0.49 -1.57 10.55
N ARG A 9 0.64 -0.85 9.42
CA ARG A 9 0.95 0.58 9.42
C ARG A 9 -0.30 1.39 9.08
N ILE A 10 -0.91 1.99 10.10
CA ILE A 10 -2.10 2.83 9.93
C ILE A 10 -1.68 4.28 9.62
N PRO A 11 -2.01 4.83 8.44
CA PRO A 11 -1.72 6.22 8.12
C PRO A 11 -2.60 7.16 8.96
N LYS A 12 -2.04 8.30 9.37
CA LYS A 12 -2.79 9.32 10.14
C LYS A 12 -3.81 10.09 9.29
N GLN A 13 -3.59 10.15 7.97
CA GLN A 13 -4.42 10.87 7.01
C GLN A 13 -4.38 10.14 5.67
N MET A 14 -5.55 10.00 5.05
CA MET A 14 -5.69 9.46 3.70
C MET A 14 -5.56 10.56 2.65
N LYS A 15 -5.03 10.21 1.48
CA LYS A 15 -4.82 11.12 0.35
C LYS A 15 -5.67 10.69 -0.83
N GLU A 16 -6.55 11.58 -1.26
CA GLU A 16 -7.30 11.43 -2.50
C GLU A 16 -6.40 11.69 -3.71
N LEU A 17 -6.49 10.83 -4.70
CA LEU A 17 -5.85 10.99 -6.00
C LEU A 17 -6.91 10.96 -7.11
N SER A 18 -6.66 11.70 -8.18
CA SER A 18 -7.41 11.55 -9.43
C SER A 18 -7.12 10.20 -10.08
N ASP A 19 -8.04 9.67 -10.88
CA ASP A 19 -7.95 8.33 -11.50
C ASP A 19 -6.59 8.07 -12.18
N ASN A 20 -6.13 8.99 -13.02
CA ASN A 20 -4.83 8.86 -13.71
C ASN A 20 -3.65 8.70 -12.72
N LYS A 21 -3.70 9.41 -11.59
CA LYS A 21 -2.66 9.33 -10.56
C LYS A 21 -2.78 8.06 -9.72
N LYS A 22 -3.99 7.54 -9.52
CA LYS A 22 -4.19 6.23 -8.87
C LYS A 22 -3.56 5.13 -9.72
N GLU A 23 -3.80 5.17 -11.04
CA GLU A 23 -3.21 4.21 -11.97
C GLU A 23 -1.68 4.25 -11.96
N GLU A 24 -1.08 5.44 -12.05
CA GLU A 24 0.38 5.60 -11.95
C GLU A 24 0.96 5.07 -10.62
N VAL A 25 0.27 5.33 -9.50
CA VAL A 25 0.69 4.88 -8.17
C VAL A 25 0.52 3.37 -8.01
N ASN A 26 -0.54 2.77 -8.54
CA ASN A 26 -0.74 1.31 -8.52
C ASN A 26 0.36 0.60 -9.30
N ILE A 27 0.70 1.08 -10.50
CA ILE A 27 1.81 0.53 -11.29
C ILE A 27 3.15 0.63 -10.52
N LEU A 28 3.34 1.71 -9.76
CA LEU A 28 4.53 1.86 -8.91
C LEU A 28 4.52 0.86 -7.75
N ILE A 29 3.39 0.68 -7.08
CA ILE A 29 3.24 -0.28 -5.97
C ILE A 29 3.53 -1.70 -6.47
N GLU A 30 2.93 -2.11 -7.59
CA GLU A 30 3.15 -3.44 -8.19
C GLU A 30 4.65 -3.70 -8.43
N LYS A 31 5.37 -2.74 -9.02
CA LYS A 31 6.82 -2.86 -9.25
C LYS A 31 7.65 -2.95 -7.98
N ILE A 32 7.19 -2.35 -6.89
CA ILE A 32 7.87 -2.42 -5.59
C ILE A 32 7.57 -3.77 -4.92
N GLU A 33 6.36 -4.30 -5.07
CA GLU A 33 5.96 -5.61 -4.53
C GLU A 33 6.61 -6.79 -5.25
N GLU A 34 6.97 -6.61 -6.53
CA GLU A 34 7.70 -7.62 -7.32
C GLU A 34 9.18 -7.77 -6.95
N ASP A 35 9.72 -6.88 -6.10
CA ASP A 35 11.10 -6.97 -5.64
C ASP A 35 11.21 -7.99 -4.49
N ASP A 36 12.02 -9.04 -4.70
CA ASP A 36 12.24 -10.13 -3.75
C ASP A 36 12.74 -9.66 -2.36
N ASP A 37 13.37 -8.48 -2.29
CA ASP A 37 13.84 -7.87 -1.03
C ASP A 37 12.72 -7.11 -0.28
N ILE A 38 11.58 -6.86 -0.92
CA ILE A 38 10.45 -6.14 -0.33
C ILE A 38 9.49 -7.13 0.35
N GLN A 39 9.20 -6.86 1.63
CA GLN A 39 8.32 -7.71 2.44
C GLN A 39 6.89 -7.19 2.53
N ASN A 40 6.69 -5.86 2.59
CA ASN A 40 5.37 -5.23 2.69
C ASN A 40 5.41 -3.80 2.13
N VAL A 41 4.37 -3.40 1.41
CA VAL A 41 4.17 -2.02 0.93
C VAL A 41 2.97 -1.40 1.63
N PHE A 42 3.12 -0.17 2.13
CA PHE A 42 2.04 0.56 2.79
C PHE A 42 1.90 1.95 2.17
N HIS A 43 0.67 2.35 1.87
CA HIS A 43 0.35 3.67 1.31
C HIS A 43 -0.83 4.31 2.04
N ASN A 44 -0.99 5.62 1.89
CA ASN A 44 -2.13 6.36 2.42
C ASN A 44 -3.11 6.83 1.33
N MET A 45 -3.03 6.27 0.13
CA MET A 45 -3.97 6.56 -0.95
C MET A 45 -5.37 6.03 -0.61
N ASN A 46 -6.40 6.87 -0.78
CA ASN A 46 -7.83 6.48 -0.69
C ASN A 46 -8.39 6.08 -2.05
#